data_AF-A0A1S9DY17-F1
#
_entry.id   AF-A0A1S9DY17-F1
#
_cell.length_a   1.000
_cell.length_b   1.000
_cell.length_c   1.000
_cell.angle_alpha   90.00
_cell.angle_beta   90.00
_cell.angle_gamma   90.00
#
_symmetry.space_group_name_H-M   'P 1'
#
loop_
_entity.id
_entity.type
_entity.pdbx_description
1 polymer ?
#
loop_
_entity_poly.entity_id
_entity_poly.type
_entity_poly.pdbx_seq_one_letter_code
_entity_poly.pdbx_strand_id
1 'polypeptide(L)'
;MLPRLSTLSIYLLSSVVLLGAFSRFTHGAYTPGWYAFQEYHAPDDGSTVARITPIMDTIVGLTLLFGARTAKFSAAAVSLTFFIMGLAMQVLAGKDYKGDVALVVLAAAAIAGALRK
;
A
#
# COMPACT_ATOMS: atom_id res chain seq x y z
N MET A 1 -10.81 -23.11 -3.56
CA MET A 1 -9.48 -22.45 -3.46
C MET A 1 -9.56 -20.93 -3.65
N LEU A 2 -10.31 -20.41 -4.64
CA LEU A 2 -10.47 -18.97 -4.88
C LEU A 2 -10.89 -18.08 -3.68
N PRO A 3 -11.77 -18.50 -2.74
CA PRO A 3 -12.13 -17.67 -1.58
C PRO A 3 -10.99 -17.48 -0.56
N ARG A 4 -10.02 -18.40 -0.55
CA ARG A 4 -8.83 -18.30 0.30
C ARG A 4 -7.82 -17.33 -0.29
N LEU A 5 -7.68 -17.34 -1.62
CA LEU A 5 -6.85 -16.38 -2.37
C LEU A 5 -7.33 -14.94 -2.21
N SER A 6 -8.65 -14.69 -2.27
CA SER A 6 -9.20 -13.35 -2.06
C SER A 6 -8.98 -12.79 -0.66
N THR A 7 -9.01 -13.66 0.35
CA THR A 7 -8.72 -13.26 1.73
C THR A 7 -7.23 -13.00 1.91
N LEU A 8 -6.39 -13.85 1.32
CA LEU A 8 -4.94 -13.71 1.35
C LEU A 8 -4.48 -12.40 0.71
N SER A 9 -5.03 -12.02 -0.45
CA SER A 9 -4.66 -10.74 -1.10
C SER A 9 -5.00 -9.52 -0.23
N ILE A 10 -6.10 -9.55 0.52
CA ILE A 10 -6.47 -8.46 1.44
C ILE A 10 -5.49 -8.40 2.62
N TYR A 11 -5.12 -9.55 3.18
CA TYR A 11 -4.14 -9.60 4.29
C TYR A 11 -2.76 -9.15 3.83
N LEU A 12 -2.30 -9.62 2.67
CA LEU A 12 -1.03 -9.18 2.10
C LEU A 12 -1.03 -7.69 1.80
N LEU A 13 -2.10 -7.16 1.19
CA LEU A 13 -2.22 -5.72 0.94
C LEU A 13 -2.19 -4.93 2.25
N SER A 14 -2.91 -5.38 3.27
CA SER A 14 -2.87 -4.74 4.59
C SER A 14 -1.46 -4.77 5.19
N SER A 15 -0.77 -5.91 5.15
CA SER A 15 0.60 -6.02 5.65
C SER A 15 1.55 -5.05 4.96
N VAL A 16 1.44 -4.89 3.63
CA VAL A 16 2.25 -3.93 2.88
C VAL A 16 1.97 -2.49 3.32
N VAL A 17 0.70 -2.11 3.40
CA VAL A 17 0.31 -0.74 3.78
C VAL A 17 0.73 -0.43 5.22
N LEU A 18 0.55 -1.38 6.16
CA LEU A 18 1.00 -1.24 7.54
C LEU A 18 2.52 -1.21 7.67
N LEU A 19 3.24 -1.97 6.84
CA LEU A 19 4.70 -1.90 6.77
C LEU A 19 5.17 -0.54 6.28
N GLY A 20 4.48 0.05 5.30
CA GLY A 20 4.75 1.42 4.85
C GLY A 20 4.51 2.46 5.94
N ALA A 21 3.41 2.33 6.68
CA ALA A 21 3.15 3.18 7.85
C ALA A 21 4.24 3.05 8.92
N PHE A 22 4.64 1.81 9.25
CA PHE A 22 5.67 1.53 10.24
C PHE A 22 7.04 2.05 9.82
N SER A 23 7.41 1.84 8.56
CA SER A 23 8.62 2.41 7.94
C SER A 23 8.68 3.93 8.14
N ARG A 24 7.61 4.65 7.80
CA ARG A 24 7.49 6.10 8.00
C ARG A 24 7.52 6.53 9.47
N PHE A 25 6.79 5.84 10.36
CA PHE A 25 6.86 6.14 11.81
C PHE A 25 8.26 5.93 12.40
N THR A 26 9.07 5.08 11.77
CA THR A 26 10.43 4.77 12.20
C THR A 26 11.50 5.51 11.39
N HIS A 27 11.10 6.52 10.60
CA HIS A 27 11.99 7.33 9.77
C HIS A 27 12.95 6.47 8.92
N GLY A 28 12.45 5.33 8.46
CA GLY A 28 13.18 4.44 7.57
C GLY A 28 14.07 3.40 8.23
N ALA A 29 14.18 3.41 9.57
CA ALA A 29 15.09 2.52 10.30
C ALA A 29 14.87 1.03 10.01
N TYR A 30 13.63 0.64 9.69
CA TYR A 30 13.25 -0.74 9.40
C TYR A 30 12.67 -0.93 8.00
N THR A 31 12.88 0.01 7.08
CA THR A 31 12.37 -0.09 5.71
C THR A 31 13.10 -1.18 4.93
N PRO A 32 12.41 -2.20 4.40
CA PRO A 32 13.04 -3.16 3.51
C PRO A 32 13.59 -2.49 2.26
N GLY A 33 14.74 -2.95 1.75
CA GLY A 33 15.38 -2.35 0.57
C GLY A 33 14.49 -2.28 -0.68
N TRP A 34 13.55 -3.23 -0.85
CA TRP A 34 12.58 -3.22 -1.95
C TRP A 34 11.47 -2.17 -1.79
N TYR A 35 11.28 -1.62 -0.58
CA TYR A 35 10.28 -0.60 -0.24
C TYR A 35 10.89 0.80 -0.02
N ALA A 36 12.21 0.87 0.16
CA ALA A 36 12.97 2.11 0.43
C ALA A 36 12.77 3.21 -0.64
N PHE A 37 12.30 2.84 -1.83
CA PHE A 37 11.97 3.78 -2.89
C PHE A 37 10.83 4.76 -2.53
N GLN A 38 9.83 4.31 -1.77
CA GLN A 38 8.71 5.17 -1.40
C GLN A 38 9.14 6.28 -0.43
N GLU A 39 10.15 6.01 0.38
CA GLU A 39 10.77 6.95 1.32
C GLU A 39 11.61 8.01 0.60
N TYR A 40 12.19 7.65 -0.55
CA TYR A 40 12.95 8.59 -1.39
C TYR A 40 12.05 9.66 -2.06
N HIS A 41 10.81 9.32 -2.45
CA HIS A 41 9.91 10.25 -3.17
C HIS A 41 8.94 11.01 -2.25
N ALA A 42 8.75 10.53 -1.03
CA ALA A 42 8.08 11.25 0.05
C ALA A 42 9.05 11.32 1.24
N PRO A 43 10.07 12.20 1.17
CA PRO A 43 11.04 12.34 2.25
C PRO A 43 10.31 12.71 3.54
N ASP A 44 10.80 12.20 4.67
CA ASP A 44 10.34 12.66 5.98
C ASP A 44 10.96 14.02 6.29
N ASP A 45 10.53 15.02 5.51
CA ASP A 45 10.99 16.41 5.55
C ASP A 45 10.30 17.23 6.66
N GLY A 46 9.54 16.55 7.52
CA GLY A 46 8.76 17.17 8.58
C GLY A 46 7.54 17.95 8.08
N SER A 47 7.23 17.92 6.78
CA SER A 47 6.03 18.55 6.22
C SER A 47 4.75 17.96 6.81
N THR A 48 3.66 18.74 6.74
CA THR A 48 2.34 18.28 7.18
C THR A 48 1.91 17.01 6.46
N VAL A 49 2.27 16.86 5.17
CA VAL A 49 1.98 15.66 4.39
C VAL A 49 2.76 14.47 4.95
N ALA A 50 4.08 14.59 5.10
CA ALA A 50 4.93 13.52 5.66
C ALA A 50 4.44 13.03 7.03
N ARG A 51 3.99 13.95 7.91
CA ARG A 51 3.46 13.61 9.24
C ARG A 51 2.12 12.87 9.20
N ILE A 52 1.25 13.20 8.24
CA ILE A 52 -0.11 12.61 8.15
C ILE A 52 -0.10 11.28 7.40
N THR A 53 0.79 11.10 6.42
CA THR A 53 0.84 9.89 5.60
C THR A 53 0.90 8.58 6.42
N PRO A 54 1.78 8.39 7.42
CA PRO A 54 1.81 7.14 8.19
C PRO A 54 0.51 6.88 8.98
N ILE A 55 -0.18 7.93 9.41
CA ILE A 55 -1.49 7.82 10.09
C ILE A 55 -2.54 7.33 9.10
N MET A 56 -2.59 7.91 7.90
CA MET A 56 -3.52 7.51 6.85
C MET A 56 -3.26 6.08 6.38
N ASP A 57 -1.99 5.70 6.18
CA ASP A 57 -1.60 4.33 5.83
C ASP A 57 -2.04 3.35 6.93
N THR A 58 -1.87 3.70 8.21
CA THR A 58 -2.36 2.89 9.32
C THR A 58 -3.87 2.69 9.27
N ILE A 59 -4.64 3.77 9.05
CA ILE A 59 -6.10 3.70 8.93
C ILE A 59 -6.50 2.80 7.76
N VAL A 60 -5.88 2.95 6.60
CA VAL A 60 -6.15 2.12 5.41
C VAL A 60 -5.81 0.65 5.69
N GLY A 61 -4.63 0.38 6.27
CA GLY A 61 -4.17 -0.96 6.62
C GLY A 61 -5.09 -1.68 7.61
N LEU A 62 -5.56 -0.98 8.65
CA LEU A 62 -6.52 -1.51 9.62
C LEU A 62 -7.93 -1.66 9.01
N THR A 63 -8.34 -0.75 8.14
CA THR A 63 -9.63 -0.84 7.41
C THR A 63 -9.67 -2.09 6.53
N LEU A 64 -8.55 -2.44 5.87
CA LEU A 64 -8.44 -3.69 5.11
C LEU A 64 -8.60 -4.94 5.99
N LEU A 65 -8.07 -4.94 7.21
CA LEU A 65 -8.18 -6.08 8.15
C LEU A 65 -9.57 -6.21 8.75
N PHE A 66 -10.08 -5.12 9.30
CA PHE A 66 -11.22 -5.15 10.23
C PHE A 66 -12.49 -4.48 9.69
N GLY A 67 -12.40 -3.73 8.59
CA GLY A 67 -13.52 -2.99 8.03
C GLY A 67 -14.65 -3.86 7.47
N ALA A 68 -15.82 -3.26 7.30
CA ALA A 68 -16.90 -3.87 6.52
C ALA A 68 -16.52 -4.00 5.03
N ARG A 69 -17.24 -4.83 4.27
CA ARG A 69 -16.94 -5.11 2.85
C ARG A 69 -16.72 -3.85 2.01
N THR A 70 -17.63 -2.88 2.13
CA THR A 70 -17.56 -1.60 1.40
C THR A 70 -16.31 -0.80 1.79
N ALA A 71 -15.98 -0.75 3.08
CA ALA A 71 -14.79 -0.08 3.58
C ALA A 71 -13.50 -0.75 3.09
N LYS A 72 -13.45 -2.09 3.08
CA LYS A 72 -12.31 -2.86 2.54
C LYS A 72 -12.12 -2.60 1.05
N PHE A 73 -13.22 -2.56 0.29
CA PHE A 73 -13.19 -2.22 -1.13
C PHE A 73 -12.63 -0.81 -1.35
N SER A 74 -13.15 0.18 -0.63
CA SER A 74 -12.67 1.57 -0.73
C SER A 74 -11.20 1.69 -0.35
N ALA A 75 -10.77 1.05 0.74
CA ALA A 75 -9.37 1.03 1.16
C ALA A 75 -8.46 0.41 0.08
N ALA A 76 -8.85 -0.72 -0.50
CA ALA A 76 -8.09 -1.36 -1.57
C ALA A 76 -8.04 -0.50 -2.85
N ALA A 77 -9.13 0.20 -3.20
CA ALA A 77 -9.18 1.11 -4.34
C ALA A 77 -8.30 2.35 -4.14
N VAL A 78 -8.28 2.91 -2.93
CA VAL A 78 -7.37 3.99 -2.56
C VAL A 78 -5.92 3.52 -2.68
N SER A 79 -5.57 2.37 -2.11
CA SER A 79 -4.21 1.81 -2.25
C SER A 79 -3.81 1.60 -3.71
N LEU A 80 -4.71 1.05 -4.54
CA LEU A 80 -4.45 0.87 -5.97
C LEU A 80 -4.12 2.19 -6.68
N THR A 81 -4.87 3.25 -6.39
CA THR A 81 -4.63 4.58 -6.97
C THR A 81 -3.22 5.08 -6.63
N PHE A 82 -2.81 4.99 -5.36
CA PHE A 82 -1.47 5.40 -4.94
C PHE A 82 -0.36 4.54 -5.54
N PHE A 83 -0.56 3.22 -5.66
CA PHE A 83 0.42 2.34 -6.29
C PHE A 83 0.55 2.58 -7.80
N ILE A 84 -0.54 2.92 -8.50
CA ILE A 84 -0.47 3.33 -9.91
C ILE A 84 0.32 4.64 -10.05
N MET A 85 0.09 5.62 -9.16
CA MET A 85 0.87 6.86 -9.16
C MET A 85 2.36 6.59 -8.89
N GLY A 86 2.68 5.74 -7.91
CA GLY A 86 4.06 5.32 -7.62
C GLY A 86 4.73 4.64 -8.81
N LEU A 87 4.04 3.68 -9.43
CA LEU A 87 4.49 3.02 -10.66
C LEU A 87 4.74 4.01 -11.79
N ALA A 88 3.83 4.95 -12.02
CA ALA A 88 4.00 5.98 -13.05
C ALA A 88 5.24 6.83 -12.80
N MET A 89 5.47 7.27 -11.55
CA MET A 89 6.68 8.02 -11.19
C MET A 89 7.96 7.22 -11.43
N GLN A 90 7.96 5.93 -11.09
CA GLN A 90 9.10 5.03 -11.30
C GLN A 90 9.45 4.84 -12.78
N VAL A 91 8.42 4.60 -13.60
CA VAL A 91 8.56 4.45 -15.05
C VAL A 91 9.10 5.74 -15.67
N LEU A 92 8.56 6.90 -15.28
CA LEU A 92 9.03 8.20 -15.77
C LEU A 92 10.46 8.52 -15.31
N ALA A 93 10.87 8.07 -14.13
CA ALA A 93 12.22 8.25 -13.62
C ALA A 93 13.25 7.25 -14.20
N GLY A 94 12.83 6.27 -15.00
CA GLY A 94 13.71 5.23 -15.56
C GLY A 94 14.33 4.31 -14.50
N LYS A 95 13.69 4.19 -13.33
CA LYS A 95 14.17 3.39 -12.19
C LYS A 95 13.51 2.00 -12.17
N ASP A 96 14.01 1.08 -11.35
CA ASP A 96 13.44 -0.26 -11.24
C ASP A 96 12.03 -0.22 -10.64
N TYR A 97 11.05 -0.70 -11.40
CA TYR A 97 9.61 -0.58 -11.11
C TYR A 97 8.93 -1.94 -10.85
N LYS A 98 9.68 -3.04 -10.83
CA LYS A 98 9.12 -4.40 -10.66
C LYS A 98 8.33 -4.54 -9.35
N GLY A 99 8.82 -3.92 -8.27
CA GLY A 99 8.12 -3.87 -6.99
C GLY A 99 6.76 -3.20 -7.11
N ASP A 100 6.69 -2.04 -7.76
CA ASP A 100 5.46 -1.28 -7.97
C ASP A 100 4.43 -2.05 -8.81
N VAL A 101 4.87 -2.80 -9.83
CA VAL A 101 3.98 -3.70 -10.59
C VAL A 101 3.37 -4.77 -9.68
N ALA A 102 4.17 -5.38 -8.79
CA ALA A 102 3.67 -6.37 -7.84
C ALA A 102 2.64 -5.76 -6.87
N LEU A 103 2.87 -4.51 -6.42
CA LEU A 103 1.93 -3.76 -5.57
C LEU A 103 0.60 -3.49 -6.29
N VAL A 104 0.64 -3.07 -7.56
CA VAL A 104 -0.56 -2.85 -8.38
C VAL A 104 -1.36 -4.14 -8.57
N VAL A 105 -0.69 -5.24 -8.91
CA VAL A 105 -1.34 -6.56 -9.07
C VAL A 105 -1.97 -7.02 -7.75
N LEU A 106 -1.27 -6.85 -6.63
CA LEU A 106 -1.78 -7.19 -5.31
C LEU A 106 -3.02 -6.37 -4.95
N ALA A 107 -3.01 -5.06 -5.18
CA ALA A 107 -4.16 -4.20 -4.91
C ALA A 107 -5.36 -4.55 -5.80
N ALA A 108 -5.14 -4.81 -7.10
CA ALA A 108 -6.20 -5.26 -8.00
C ALA A 108 -6.80 -6.61 -7.55
N ALA A 109 -5.96 -7.56 -7.10
CA ALA A 109 -6.43 -8.82 -6.54
C ALA A 109 -7.25 -8.63 -5.25
N ALA A 110 -6.84 -7.70 -4.38
CA ALA A 110 -7.58 -7.37 -3.17
C ALA A 110 -8.95 -6.72 -3.46
N ILE A 111 -9.04 -5.84 -4.46
CA ILE A 111 -10.33 -5.28 -4.93
C ILE A 111 -11.24 -6.39 -5.43
N ALA A 112 -10.75 -7.27 -6.32
CA ALA A 112 -11.51 -8.41 -6.81
C ALA A 112 -11.93 -9.34 -5.66
N GLY A 113 -11.09 -9.48 -4.64
CA GLY A 113 -11.40 -10.24 -3.44
C GLY A 113 -12.49 -9.62 -2.56
N ALA A 114 -12.47 -8.29 -2.37
CA ALA A 114 -13.48 -7.55 -1.63
C ALA A 114 -14.85 -7.54 -2.35
N LEU A 115 -14.85 -7.61 -3.68
CA LEU A 115 -16.08 -7.72 -4.49
C LEU A 115 -16.73 -9.10 -4.46
N ARG A 116 -16.03 -10.16 -4.07
CA ARG A 116 -16.54 -11.55 -4.15
C ARG A 116 -17.10 -12.12 -2.85
N LYS A 117 -16.95 -11.44 -1.71
CA LYS A 117 -17.48 -11.87 -0.40
C LYS A 117 -18.71 -11.11 0.00
#